data_AF-A0A4R6L0Z3-F1
#
_entry.id   AF-A0A4R6L0Z3-F1
#
_cell.length_a   1.000
_cell.length_b   1.000
_cell.length_c   1.000
_cell.angle_alpha   90.00
_cell.angle_beta   90.00
_cell.angle_gamma   90.00
#
_symmetry.space_group_name_H-M   'P 1'
#
loop_
_entity.id
_entity.type
_entity.pdbx_description
1 polymer ?
#
loop_
_entity_poly.entity_id
_entity_poly.type
_entity_poly.pdbx_seq_one_letter_code
_entity_poly.pdbx_strand_id
1 'polypeptide(L)'
;MRKRAIALVVLSSTAISATAQAREVVPDAAPDTTINGRGFGHGRGLSQYGAQGAALAGKPVKQILDFYYPGTTTGKATGSIRVRISADTTDGVRVGAVSGLAVRSLATGKVYALPRASTRSQWSIDPNGEHGTKVSSYDAKTRKWTLYKTFTGMAQFEGAAVIGLVLPSGAVRRYRGALRAIDVSGAHLDTVNVLPLEYYLRGVVPRESLSSWRPAALQAQAVAARTYSVFHRARAARKAYDLCDTTSCQVYGGYDSEETSTNNAIAATAGQVRLYRGNPIIAEFSSSNGGATAAGDAPYQLTKVDGWDAYPKNGNPNVTWTVTRTAAQMQAVFDVGSIRYVRVLKRTGVGPGGGRALTVEAAGSRGKRVLTADQVRIRLHLRSAWISFPARTS
;
A
#
# COMPACT_ATOMS: atom_id res chain seq x y z
N MET A 1 72.60 -19.95 -77.63
CA MET A 1 72.28 -19.02 -76.53
C MET A 1 71.26 -17.98 -77.04
N ARG A 2 69.97 -18.15 -76.71
CA ARG A 2 68.87 -17.32 -77.21
C ARG A 2 68.51 -16.23 -76.19
N LYS A 3 68.60 -14.96 -76.60
CA LYS A 3 68.13 -13.78 -75.86
C LYS A 3 66.59 -13.76 -75.85
N ARG A 4 65.96 -13.45 -74.71
CA ARG A 4 64.53 -13.08 -74.60
C ARG A 4 64.45 -11.70 -73.95
N ALA A 5 63.80 -10.77 -74.66
CA ALA A 5 63.41 -9.45 -74.15
C ALA A 5 62.05 -9.56 -73.45
N ILE A 6 61.86 -8.80 -72.36
CA ILE A 6 60.58 -8.65 -71.65
C ILE A 6 60.23 -7.16 -71.64
N ALA A 7 58.99 -6.87 -72.04
CA ALA A 7 58.42 -5.55 -72.22
C ALA A 7 58.03 -4.86 -70.90
N LEU A 8 58.08 -3.53 -70.92
CA LEU A 8 57.76 -2.61 -69.82
C LEU A 8 56.26 -2.28 -69.83
N VAL A 9 55.57 -2.41 -68.69
CA VAL A 9 54.19 -1.93 -68.49
C VAL A 9 54.23 -0.76 -67.50
N VAL A 10 53.73 0.40 -67.94
CA VAL A 10 53.57 1.61 -67.13
C VAL A 10 52.18 1.57 -66.49
N LEU A 11 52.10 1.56 -65.15
CA LEU A 11 50.86 1.76 -64.41
C LEU A 11 50.82 3.19 -63.85
N SER A 12 49.81 3.94 -64.27
CA SER A 12 49.46 5.27 -63.77
C SER A 12 48.74 5.18 -62.42
N SER A 13 49.30 5.83 -61.40
CA SER A 13 48.73 5.92 -60.05
C SER A 13 47.80 7.11 -59.94
N THR A 14 46.50 6.85 -59.71
CA THR A 14 45.54 7.87 -59.26
C THR A 14 45.46 7.82 -57.73
N ALA A 15 45.90 8.91 -57.08
CA ALA A 15 45.79 9.06 -55.63
C ALA A 15 44.37 9.50 -55.24
N ILE A 16 43.62 8.64 -54.57
CA ILE A 16 42.34 9.00 -53.94
C ILE A 16 42.65 9.58 -52.57
N SER A 17 42.44 10.89 -52.40
CA SER A 17 42.47 11.54 -51.08
C SER A 17 41.24 11.08 -50.29
N ALA A 18 41.45 10.31 -49.23
CA ALA A 18 40.39 9.95 -48.29
C ALA A 18 40.01 11.17 -47.44
N THR A 19 38.75 11.58 -47.50
CA THR A 19 38.20 12.59 -46.60
C THR A 19 38.09 12.03 -45.19
N ALA A 20 38.79 12.63 -44.23
CA ALA A 20 38.64 12.31 -42.82
C ALA A 20 37.25 12.79 -42.33
N GLN A 21 36.39 11.87 -41.91
CA GLN A 21 35.13 12.23 -41.26
C GLN A 21 35.40 12.72 -39.83
N ALA A 22 34.84 13.89 -39.48
CA ALA A 22 34.85 14.39 -38.11
C ALA A 22 34.02 13.47 -37.22
N ARG A 23 34.65 12.90 -36.18
CA ARG A 23 33.98 12.08 -35.19
C ARG A 23 33.23 12.99 -34.21
N GLU A 24 31.91 12.98 -34.27
CA GLU A 24 31.06 13.67 -33.29
C GLU A 24 31.26 13.00 -31.92
N VAL A 25 31.91 13.70 -30.98
CA VAL A 25 32.02 13.24 -29.60
C VAL A 25 30.71 13.60 -28.92
N VAL A 26 29.77 12.66 -28.90
CA VAL A 26 28.64 12.74 -27.97
C VAL A 26 29.23 12.72 -26.56
N PRO A 27 29.01 13.74 -25.71
CA PRO A 27 29.47 13.69 -24.32
C PRO A 27 28.89 12.43 -23.70
N ASP A 28 29.74 11.57 -23.11
CA ASP A 28 29.27 10.34 -22.46
C ASP A 28 28.11 10.70 -21.53
N ALA A 29 26.92 10.19 -21.86
CA ALA A 29 25.78 10.31 -20.99
C ALA A 29 26.21 9.76 -19.63
N ALA A 30 25.95 10.50 -18.55
CA ALA A 30 26.32 10.03 -17.22
C ALA A 30 25.77 8.60 -17.03
N PRO A 31 26.59 7.66 -16.51
CA PRO A 31 26.18 6.27 -16.48
C PRO A 31 25.03 6.09 -15.49
N ASP A 32 24.21 5.10 -15.80
CA ASP A 32 23.14 4.66 -14.93
C ASP A 32 23.67 4.27 -13.54
N THR A 33 22.84 4.45 -12.53
CA THR A 33 23.19 4.19 -11.13
C THR A 33 22.56 2.89 -10.66
N THR A 34 23.41 1.90 -10.38
CA THR A 34 23.02 0.71 -9.63
C THR A 34 22.77 1.08 -8.17
N ILE A 35 21.67 0.61 -7.62
CA ILE A 35 21.28 0.80 -6.22
C ILE A 35 21.02 -0.57 -5.62
N ASN A 36 21.80 -0.91 -4.59
CA ASN A 36 21.53 -2.08 -3.77
C ASN A 36 20.69 -1.65 -2.57
N GLY A 37 19.66 -2.43 -2.25
CA GLY A 37 18.81 -2.15 -1.10
C GLY A 37 18.28 -3.39 -0.38
N ARG A 38 17.58 -3.14 0.72
CA ARG A 38 17.15 -4.18 1.68
C ARG A 38 15.81 -3.85 2.30
N GLY A 39 15.02 -4.86 2.60
CA GLY A 39 13.66 -4.72 3.07
C GLY A 39 12.71 -4.10 2.05
N PHE A 40 11.44 -4.02 2.41
CA PHE A 40 10.39 -3.38 1.64
C PHE A 40 9.41 -2.71 2.62
N GLY A 41 9.42 -1.37 2.59
CA GLY A 41 8.63 -0.49 3.43
C GLY A 41 9.48 0.32 4.42
N HIS A 42 8.79 1.00 5.33
CA HIS A 42 9.42 1.90 6.30
C HIS A 42 10.22 1.16 7.38
N GLY A 43 9.93 -0.13 7.64
CA GLY A 43 10.66 -0.96 8.58
C GLY A 43 10.38 -0.69 10.06
N ARG A 44 9.41 0.18 10.37
CA ARG A 44 8.94 0.44 11.75
C ARG A 44 7.91 -0.61 12.14
N GLY A 45 7.95 -1.06 13.39
CA GLY A 45 7.02 -2.07 13.91
C GLY A 45 7.18 -3.43 13.24
N LEU A 46 6.07 -4.11 12.93
CA LEU A 46 6.08 -5.52 12.53
C LEU A 46 6.60 -5.73 11.11
N SER A 47 7.61 -6.59 10.95
CA SER A 47 7.97 -7.16 9.65
C SER A 47 7.04 -8.34 9.36
N GLN A 48 6.34 -8.32 8.23
CA GLN A 48 5.44 -9.40 7.81
C GLN A 48 6.24 -10.70 7.59
N TYR A 49 7.33 -10.63 6.80
CA TYR A 49 8.23 -11.78 6.61
C TYR A 49 8.96 -12.18 7.89
N GLY A 50 9.28 -11.22 8.76
CA GLY A 50 9.89 -11.52 10.04
C GLY A 50 8.92 -12.19 11.02
N ALA A 51 7.65 -11.82 11.03
CA ALA A 51 6.62 -12.52 11.81
C ALA A 51 6.45 -13.97 11.32
N GLN A 52 6.47 -14.19 10.00
CA GLN A 52 6.49 -15.53 9.42
C GLN A 52 7.76 -16.31 9.80
N GLY A 53 8.93 -15.68 9.74
CA GLY A 53 10.19 -16.28 10.20
C GLY A 53 10.15 -16.70 11.67
N ALA A 54 9.61 -15.84 12.53
CA ALA A 54 9.44 -16.12 13.95
C ALA A 54 8.47 -17.29 14.19
N ALA A 55 7.34 -17.31 13.48
CA ALA A 55 6.36 -18.38 13.57
C ALA A 55 6.93 -19.72 13.05
N LEU A 56 7.74 -19.70 11.97
CA LEU A 56 8.46 -20.88 11.48
C LEU A 56 9.56 -21.36 12.44
N ALA A 57 10.10 -20.46 13.26
CA ALA A 57 11.00 -20.78 14.36
C ALA A 57 10.25 -21.20 15.65
N GLY A 58 8.94 -21.46 15.56
CA GLY A 58 8.12 -21.94 16.67
C GLY A 58 7.79 -20.87 17.73
N LYS A 59 7.97 -19.59 17.43
CA LYS A 59 7.69 -18.53 18.41
C LYS A 59 6.17 -18.31 18.55
N PRO A 60 5.64 -18.24 19.78
CA PRO A 60 4.22 -17.94 19.99
C PRO A 60 3.92 -16.48 19.67
N VAL A 61 2.65 -16.19 19.36
CA VAL A 61 2.17 -14.84 18.97
C VAL A 61 2.62 -13.75 19.94
N LYS A 62 2.55 -14.03 21.25
CA LYS A 62 2.96 -13.07 22.29
C LYS A 62 4.42 -12.64 22.09
N GLN A 63 5.32 -13.59 21.84
CA GLN A 63 6.73 -13.29 21.63
C GLN A 63 6.97 -12.52 20.33
N ILE A 64 6.21 -12.82 19.27
CA ILE A 64 6.26 -12.07 18.01
C ILE A 64 5.84 -10.61 18.24
N LEU A 65 4.71 -10.40 18.92
CA LEU A 65 4.20 -9.05 19.20
C LEU A 65 5.09 -8.27 20.18
N ASP A 66 5.62 -8.92 21.22
CA ASP A 66 6.54 -8.30 22.18
C ASP A 66 7.86 -7.91 21.52
N PHE A 67 8.30 -8.68 20.51
CA PHE A 67 9.43 -8.31 19.70
C PHE A 67 9.13 -7.07 18.85
N TYR A 68 8.04 -7.02 18.10
CA TYR A 68 7.82 -5.87 17.20
C TYR A 68 7.26 -4.61 17.88
N TYR A 69 6.66 -4.75 19.06
CA TYR A 69 6.07 -3.66 19.84
C TYR A 69 6.58 -3.69 21.29
N PRO A 70 7.89 -3.51 21.51
CA PRO A 70 8.49 -3.58 22.84
C PRO A 70 7.93 -2.51 23.79
N GLY A 71 7.87 -2.80 25.08
CA GLY A 71 7.36 -1.87 26.10
C GLY A 71 5.84 -1.62 26.03
N THR A 72 5.11 -2.39 25.23
CA THR A 72 3.65 -2.31 25.13
C THR A 72 3.00 -3.49 25.86
N THR A 73 1.77 -3.29 26.34
CA THR A 73 0.96 -4.34 26.97
C THR A 73 -0.15 -4.81 26.04
N THR A 74 -0.75 -5.95 26.35
CA THR A 74 -1.95 -6.41 25.65
C THR A 74 -3.19 -5.76 26.25
N GLY A 75 -4.12 -5.33 25.39
CA GLY A 75 -5.43 -4.83 25.77
C GLY A 75 -6.55 -5.41 24.91
N LYS A 76 -7.77 -4.88 25.10
CA LYS A 76 -8.94 -5.24 24.31
C LYS A 76 -9.58 -4.01 23.68
N ALA A 77 -9.99 -4.13 22.41
CA ALA A 77 -10.78 -3.13 21.71
C ALA A 77 -11.71 -3.80 20.71
N THR A 78 -12.98 -3.40 20.71
CA THR A 78 -14.03 -3.90 19.82
C THR A 78 -14.77 -2.71 19.18
N GLY A 79 -16.00 -2.92 18.71
CA GLY A 79 -16.85 -1.89 18.11
C GLY A 79 -16.73 -1.83 16.59
N SER A 80 -17.39 -0.83 16.00
CA SER A 80 -17.42 -0.65 14.55
C SER A 80 -16.28 0.22 14.04
N ILE A 81 -16.04 0.15 12.74
CA ILE A 81 -15.16 1.02 11.99
C ILE A 81 -15.88 1.52 10.72
N ARG A 82 -15.51 2.73 10.29
CA ARG A 82 -16.05 3.41 9.11
C ARG A 82 -14.94 3.60 8.09
N VAL A 83 -15.07 2.98 6.93
CA VAL A 83 -14.04 3.00 5.87
C VAL A 83 -14.60 3.66 4.63
N ARG A 84 -14.00 4.76 4.18
CA ARG A 84 -14.36 5.36 2.89
C ARG A 84 -13.86 4.47 1.76
N ILE A 85 -14.73 4.19 0.80
CA ILE A 85 -14.43 3.36 -0.37
C ILE A 85 -14.05 4.29 -1.53
N SER A 86 -12.75 4.50 -1.77
CA SER A 86 -12.30 5.48 -2.76
C SER A 86 -12.56 5.08 -4.20
N ALA A 87 -12.84 3.79 -4.44
CA ALA A 87 -13.11 3.26 -5.78
C ALA A 87 -14.52 3.60 -6.28
N ASP A 88 -15.43 4.01 -5.40
CA ASP A 88 -16.76 4.48 -5.79
C ASP A 88 -16.73 5.99 -5.93
N THR A 89 -16.77 6.44 -7.18
CA THR A 89 -16.77 7.86 -7.56
C THR A 89 -18.12 8.27 -8.16
N THR A 90 -19.18 7.49 -7.91
CA THR A 90 -20.52 7.86 -8.36
C THR A 90 -21.13 8.92 -7.43
N ASP A 91 -22.16 9.64 -7.91
CA ASP A 91 -22.80 10.72 -7.14
C ASP A 91 -23.62 10.21 -5.93
N GLY A 92 -23.84 8.89 -5.85
CA GLY A 92 -24.68 8.22 -4.85
C GLY A 92 -24.16 6.82 -4.55
N VAL A 93 -24.84 6.08 -3.67
CA VAL A 93 -24.45 4.70 -3.35
C VAL A 93 -25.37 3.74 -4.09
N ARG A 94 -24.81 2.85 -4.92
CA ARG A 94 -25.58 1.86 -5.69
C ARG A 94 -25.29 0.44 -5.25
N VAL A 95 -26.32 -0.34 -4.97
CA VAL A 95 -26.17 -1.71 -4.51
C VAL A 95 -27.03 -2.70 -5.29
N GLY A 96 -26.56 -3.92 -5.44
CA GLY A 96 -27.35 -5.02 -5.97
C GLY A 96 -28.51 -5.38 -5.03
N ALA A 97 -29.67 -5.72 -5.59
CA ALA A 97 -30.81 -6.20 -4.83
C ALA A 97 -30.51 -7.59 -4.23
N VAL A 98 -30.61 -7.72 -2.91
CA VAL A 98 -30.27 -8.96 -2.18
C VAL A 98 -31.28 -9.22 -1.05
N SER A 99 -31.32 -10.46 -0.56
CA SER A 99 -32.22 -10.85 0.53
C SER A 99 -31.88 -10.11 1.82
N GLY A 100 -32.92 -9.67 2.54
CA GLY A 100 -32.75 -8.96 3.81
C GLY A 100 -32.22 -7.53 3.68
N LEU A 101 -32.08 -6.99 2.46
CA LEU A 101 -31.63 -5.62 2.26
C LEU A 101 -32.68 -4.64 2.81
N ALA A 102 -32.21 -3.68 3.58
CA ALA A 102 -33.00 -2.60 4.14
C ALA A 102 -32.26 -1.27 3.96
N VAL A 103 -33.01 -0.16 4.06
CA VAL A 103 -32.43 1.18 4.15
C VAL A 103 -32.75 1.80 5.50
N ARG A 104 -31.75 2.39 6.15
CA ARG A 104 -31.89 3.16 7.39
C ARG A 104 -31.76 4.65 7.08
N SER A 105 -32.71 5.44 7.57
CA SER A 105 -32.55 6.91 7.66
C SER A 105 -31.63 7.23 8.84
N LEU A 106 -30.54 7.97 8.61
CA LEU A 106 -29.62 8.33 9.69
C LEU A 106 -30.16 9.45 10.58
N ALA A 107 -31.04 10.31 10.05
CA ALA A 107 -31.68 11.36 10.83
C ALA A 107 -32.66 10.81 11.87
N THR A 108 -33.41 9.77 11.53
CA THR A 108 -34.47 9.22 12.41
C THR A 108 -34.13 7.87 13.04
N GLY A 109 -33.09 7.20 12.54
CA GLY A 109 -32.75 5.82 12.90
C GLY A 109 -33.71 4.77 12.36
N LYS A 110 -34.82 5.15 11.70
CA LYS A 110 -35.85 4.21 11.22
C LYS A 110 -35.33 3.37 10.04
N VAL A 111 -35.64 2.08 10.09
CA VAL A 111 -35.26 1.07 9.09
C VAL A 111 -36.46 0.69 8.24
N TYR A 112 -36.26 0.58 6.93
CA TYR A 112 -37.27 0.20 5.95
C TYR A 112 -36.77 -1.00 5.16
N ALA A 113 -37.46 -2.13 5.25
CA ALA A 113 -37.17 -3.28 4.42
C ALA A 113 -37.41 -2.94 2.95
N LEU A 114 -36.44 -3.25 2.09
CA LEU A 114 -36.53 -2.94 0.67
C LEU A 114 -37.25 -4.09 -0.07
N PRO A 115 -38.38 -3.82 -0.76
CA PRO A 115 -39.17 -4.87 -1.38
C PRO A 115 -38.39 -5.61 -2.47
N ARG A 116 -38.72 -6.88 -2.68
CA ARG A 116 -38.14 -7.67 -3.77
C ARG A 116 -39.10 -7.71 -4.95
N ALA A 117 -38.53 -7.80 -6.14
CA ALA A 117 -39.24 -8.12 -7.38
C ALA A 117 -38.26 -8.86 -8.29
N SER A 118 -38.75 -9.80 -9.10
CA SER A 118 -37.89 -10.60 -10.00
C SER A 118 -37.13 -9.74 -11.01
N THR A 119 -37.68 -8.60 -11.39
CA THR A 119 -37.06 -7.66 -12.33
C THR A 119 -36.20 -6.61 -11.64
N ARG A 120 -36.26 -6.47 -10.31
CA ARG A 120 -35.51 -5.45 -9.57
C ARG A 120 -34.10 -5.95 -9.28
N SER A 121 -33.12 -5.33 -9.93
CA SER A 121 -31.72 -5.75 -9.82
C SER A 121 -30.87 -4.84 -8.94
N GLN A 122 -31.24 -3.57 -8.74
CA GLN A 122 -30.44 -2.63 -7.95
C GLN A 122 -31.28 -1.65 -7.12
N TRP A 123 -30.62 -1.03 -6.15
CA TRP A 123 -31.09 0.08 -5.34
C TRP A 123 -30.05 1.21 -5.33
N SER A 124 -30.49 2.45 -5.24
CA SER A 124 -29.61 3.62 -5.07
C SER A 124 -30.01 4.48 -3.87
N ILE A 125 -29.03 5.13 -3.25
CA ILE A 125 -29.19 6.31 -2.40
C ILE A 125 -28.48 7.45 -3.12
N ASP A 126 -29.24 8.40 -3.66
CA ASP A 126 -28.71 9.53 -4.41
C ASP A 126 -29.00 10.86 -3.67
N PRO A 127 -28.25 11.94 -3.97
CA PRO A 127 -28.56 13.27 -3.46
C PRO A 127 -30.00 13.71 -3.76
N ASN A 128 -30.61 14.41 -2.82
CA ASN A 128 -31.92 15.04 -2.97
C ASN A 128 -31.94 16.42 -2.28
N GLY A 129 -31.41 17.42 -2.98
CA GLY A 129 -31.11 18.74 -2.41
C GLY A 129 -29.87 18.71 -1.51
N GLU A 130 -29.57 19.83 -0.86
CA GLU A 130 -28.34 20.01 -0.06
C GLU A 130 -28.26 19.10 1.17
N HIS A 131 -29.40 18.67 1.71
CA HIS A 131 -29.45 17.97 3.00
C HIS A 131 -30.30 16.69 2.97
N GLY A 132 -30.67 16.20 1.80
CA GLY A 132 -31.58 15.07 1.66
C GLY A 132 -31.03 13.95 0.80
N THR A 133 -31.64 12.79 0.92
CA THR A 133 -31.36 11.63 0.06
C THR A 133 -32.64 11.10 -0.56
N LYS A 134 -32.56 10.59 -1.79
CA LYS A 134 -33.63 9.83 -2.45
C LYS A 134 -33.19 8.40 -2.67
N VAL A 135 -34.09 7.48 -2.38
CA VAL A 135 -33.88 6.05 -2.57
C VAL A 135 -34.73 5.59 -3.73
N SER A 136 -34.08 4.96 -4.71
CA SER A 136 -34.73 4.48 -5.93
C SER A 136 -34.40 3.01 -6.16
N SER A 137 -35.27 2.32 -6.89
CA SER A 137 -35.01 0.95 -7.34
C SER A 137 -34.88 0.90 -8.87
N TYR A 138 -34.00 0.05 -9.37
CA TYR A 138 -33.80 -0.17 -10.80
C TYR A 138 -34.45 -1.49 -11.24
N ASP A 139 -35.29 -1.40 -12.26
CA ASP A 139 -35.89 -2.55 -12.93
C ASP A 139 -35.08 -2.89 -14.19
N ALA A 140 -34.47 -4.08 -14.21
CA ALA A 140 -33.60 -4.52 -15.29
C ALA A 140 -34.32 -4.80 -16.61
N LYS A 141 -35.62 -5.13 -16.55
CA LYS A 141 -36.44 -5.45 -17.74
C LYS A 141 -36.83 -4.18 -18.47
N THR A 142 -37.33 -3.19 -17.73
CA THR A 142 -37.79 -1.90 -18.27
C THR A 142 -36.66 -0.87 -18.37
N ARG A 143 -35.52 -1.12 -17.72
CA ARG A 143 -34.36 -0.21 -17.62
C ARG A 143 -34.71 1.14 -17.01
N LYS A 144 -35.64 1.14 -16.03
CA LYS A 144 -36.14 2.37 -15.39
C LYS A 144 -35.80 2.40 -13.90
N TRP A 145 -35.40 3.58 -13.45
CA TRP A 145 -35.34 3.92 -12.03
C TRP A 145 -36.70 4.41 -11.57
N THR A 146 -37.17 3.89 -10.43
CA THR A 146 -38.42 4.33 -9.79
C THR A 146 -38.12 4.78 -8.38
N LEU A 147 -38.58 5.99 -8.04
CA LEU A 147 -38.47 6.53 -6.69
C LEU A 147 -39.23 5.63 -5.71
N TYR A 148 -38.56 5.24 -4.63
CA TYR A 148 -39.18 4.50 -3.53
C TYR A 148 -39.49 5.41 -2.35
N LYS A 149 -38.52 6.23 -1.92
CA LYS A 149 -38.67 7.10 -0.75
C LYS A 149 -37.65 8.23 -0.75
N THR A 150 -38.00 9.36 -0.17
CA THR A 150 -37.06 10.44 0.16
C THR A 150 -36.84 10.50 1.67
N PHE A 151 -35.66 10.93 2.07
CA PHE A 151 -35.29 11.14 3.45
C PHE A 151 -34.71 12.54 3.63
N THR A 152 -35.06 13.18 4.75
CA THR A 152 -34.24 14.25 5.31
C THR A 152 -32.97 13.62 5.87
N GLY A 153 -31.82 14.17 5.52
CA GLY A 153 -30.50 13.67 5.89
C GLY A 153 -30.04 12.46 5.07
N MET A 154 -28.93 11.90 5.54
CA MET A 154 -28.24 10.77 4.94
C MET A 154 -28.92 9.43 5.25
N ALA A 155 -28.58 8.41 4.46
CA ALA A 155 -29.10 7.06 4.60
C ALA A 155 -28.01 6.01 4.43
N GLN A 156 -28.28 4.77 4.85
CA GLN A 156 -27.40 3.62 4.59
C GLN A 156 -28.19 2.38 4.22
N PHE A 157 -27.61 1.56 3.34
CA PHE A 157 -28.05 0.19 3.10
C PHE A 157 -27.49 -0.74 4.18
N GLU A 158 -28.32 -1.62 4.72
CA GLU A 158 -27.97 -2.59 5.77
C GLU A 158 -28.88 -3.83 5.75
N GLY A 159 -28.75 -4.72 6.73
CA GLY A 159 -29.64 -5.87 6.97
C GLY A 159 -29.24 -7.15 6.24
N ALA A 160 -28.74 -7.04 5.00
CA ALA A 160 -28.23 -8.21 4.26
C ALA A 160 -26.88 -8.69 4.83
N ALA A 161 -26.63 -10.00 4.80
CA ALA A 161 -25.37 -10.58 5.26
C ALA A 161 -24.15 -10.07 4.47
N VAL A 162 -24.34 -9.84 3.17
CA VAL A 162 -23.36 -9.27 2.23
C VAL A 162 -24.11 -8.37 1.25
N ILE A 163 -23.58 -7.17 1.01
CA ILE A 163 -24.12 -6.17 0.09
C ILE A 163 -23.11 -5.98 -1.05
N GLY A 164 -23.56 -6.13 -2.30
CA GLY A 164 -22.75 -5.84 -3.48
C GLY A 164 -22.87 -4.37 -3.88
N LEU A 165 -21.79 -3.60 -3.71
CA LEU A 165 -21.64 -2.23 -4.21
C LEU A 165 -21.37 -2.27 -5.71
N VAL A 166 -22.12 -1.51 -6.49
CA VAL A 166 -21.95 -1.36 -7.94
C VAL A 166 -21.08 -0.13 -8.19
N LEU A 167 -19.87 -0.33 -8.73
CA LEU A 167 -18.90 0.73 -9.02
C LEU A 167 -19.24 1.47 -10.32
N PRO A 168 -18.63 2.64 -10.59
CA PRO A 168 -18.82 3.38 -11.84
C PRO A 168 -18.60 2.56 -13.11
N SER A 169 -17.67 1.60 -13.08
CA SER A 169 -17.37 0.70 -14.20
C SER A 169 -18.42 -0.40 -14.42
N GLY A 170 -19.43 -0.51 -13.53
CA GLY A 170 -20.37 -1.62 -13.48
C GLY A 170 -19.85 -2.85 -12.74
N ALA A 171 -18.57 -2.88 -12.34
CA ALA A 171 -18.03 -3.94 -11.51
C ALA A 171 -18.70 -3.96 -10.13
N VAL A 172 -18.93 -5.16 -9.57
CA VAL A 172 -19.52 -5.32 -8.25
C VAL A 172 -18.45 -5.73 -7.25
N ARG A 173 -18.38 -5.02 -6.11
CA ARG A 173 -17.57 -5.39 -4.95
C ARG A 173 -18.46 -5.69 -3.75
N ARG A 174 -18.19 -6.78 -3.05
CA ARG A 174 -19.04 -7.22 -1.92
C ARG A 174 -18.49 -6.75 -0.58
N TYR A 175 -19.38 -6.33 0.30
CA TYR A 175 -19.05 -5.85 1.65
C TYR A 175 -19.99 -6.43 2.70
N ARG A 176 -19.47 -6.63 3.91
CA ARG A 176 -20.29 -6.90 5.11
C ARG A 176 -20.71 -5.60 5.79
N GLY A 177 -21.71 -5.70 6.66
CA GLY A 177 -22.20 -4.55 7.43
C GLY A 177 -23.09 -3.66 6.59
N ALA A 178 -22.89 -2.35 6.70
CA ALA A 178 -23.68 -1.34 6.00
C ALA A 178 -22.85 -0.57 4.98
N LEU A 179 -23.50 -0.10 3.92
CA LEU A 179 -22.97 0.86 2.96
C LEU A 179 -23.71 2.18 3.13
N ARG A 180 -23.01 3.15 3.70
CA ARG A 180 -23.54 4.46 4.09
C ARG A 180 -23.21 5.49 3.03
N ALA A 181 -24.23 6.23 2.61
CA ALA A 181 -24.06 7.46 1.84
C ALA A 181 -23.77 8.60 2.82
N ILE A 182 -22.68 9.33 2.62
CA ILE A 182 -22.37 10.52 3.40
C ILE A 182 -22.00 11.67 2.49
N ASP A 183 -22.34 12.88 2.90
CA ASP A 183 -21.83 14.07 2.25
C ASP A 183 -20.53 14.51 2.94
N VAL A 184 -19.41 14.52 2.19
CA VAL A 184 -18.10 14.97 2.68
C VAL A 184 -17.73 16.34 2.12
N SER A 185 -18.24 16.72 0.94
CA SER A 185 -17.77 17.88 0.17
C SER A 185 -18.88 18.77 -0.41
N GLY A 186 -20.16 18.45 -0.21
CA GLY A 186 -21.33 19.22 -0.62
C GLY A 186 -21.83 18.96 -2.05
N ALA A 187 -21.12 18.17 -2.85
CA ALA A 187 -21.40 17.99 -4.29
C ALA A 187 -21.79 16.56 -4.69
N HIS A 188 -21.31 15.55 -3.96
CA HIS A 188 -21.55 14.13 -4.22
C HIS A 188 -21.65 13.37 -2.89
N LEU A 189 -22.30 12.20 -2.90
CA LEU A 189 -22.29 11.32 -1.73
C LEU A 189 -21.13 10.32 -1.82
N ASP A 190 -20.29 10.30 -0.81
CA ASP A 190 -19.25 9.31 -0.63
C ASP A 190 -19.82 8.01 -0.04
N THR A 191 -19.33 6.87 -0.55
CA THR A 191 -19.61 5.55 0.01
C THR A 191 -18.68 5.27 1.19
N VAL A 192 -19.28 5.03 2.36
CA VAL A 192 -18.59 4.57 3.56
C VAL A 192 -19.11 3.20 3.99
N ASN A 193 -18.23 2.21 4.05
CA ASN A 193 -18.56 0.92 4.64
C ASN A 193 -18.45 0.97 6.16
N VAL A 194 -19.55 0.63 6.85
CA VAL A 194 -19.65 0.62 8.32
C VAL A 194 -19.86 -0.80 8.79
N LEU A 195 -18.92 -1.34 9.56
CA LEU A 195 -18.93 -2.75 9.95
C LEU A 195 -18.20 -3.00 11.28
N PRO A 196 -18.50 -4.12 11.97
CA PRO A 196 -17.70 -4.56 13.11
C PRO A 196 -16.23 -4.70 12.76
N LEU A 197 -15.34 -4.30 13.67
CA LEU A 197 -13.89 -4.31 13.47
C LEU A 197 -13.35 -5.67 13.04
N GLU A 198 -13.89 -6.76 13.59
CA GLU A 198 -13.47 -8.11 13.22
C GLU A 198 -13.78 -8.46 11.75
N TYR A 199 -14.91 -8.00 11.21
CA TYR A 199 -15.24 -8.19 9.78
C TYR A 199 -14.38 -7.31 8.88
N TYR A 200 -14.08 -6.09 9.30
CA TYR A 200 -13.13 -5.23 8.59
C TYR A 200 -11.77 -5.91 8.43
N LEU A 201 -11.26 -6.53 9.50
CA LEU A 201 -9.97 -7.22 9.47
C LEU A 201 -9.94 -8.38 8.47
N ARG A 202 -11.08 -9.03 8.20
CA ARG A 202 -11.14 -10.11 7.19
C ARG A 202 -10.90 -9.59 5.78
N GLY A 203 -11.21 -8.31 5.52
CA GLY A 203 -10.88 -7.66 4.24
C GLY A 203 -9.48 -7.04 4.19
N VAL A 204 -8.78 -6.92 5.33
CA VAL A 204 -7.43 -6.31 5.43
C VAL A 204 -6.34 -7.36 5.54
N VAL A 205 -6.41 -8.28 6.51
CA VAL A 205 -5.31 -9.21 6.79
C VAL A 205 -4.87 -10.03 5.56
N PRO A 206 -5.79 -10.55 4.71
CA PRO A 206 -5.41 -11.25 3.47
C PRO A 206 -4.72 -10.39 2.42
N ARG A 207 -4.91 -9.07 2.47
CA ARG A 207 -4.22 -8.11 1.60
C ARG A 207 -2.81 -7.78 2.09
N GLU A 208 -2.55 -8.02 3.37
CA GLU A 208 -1.29 -7.70 4.03
C GLU A 208 -0.39 -8.91 4.25
N SER A 209 -0.94 -10.12 4.35
CA SER A 209 -0.14 -11.33 4.57
C SER A 209 -0.67 -12.49 3.77
N LEU A 210 0.25 -13.32 3.27
CA LEU A 210 -0.10 -14.51 2.50
C LEU A 210 -0.91 -15.46 3.39
N SER A 211 -2.08 -15.87 2.93
CA SER A 211 -3.01 -16.74 3.69
C SER A 211 -2.41 -18.11 4.03
N SER A 212 -1.37 -18.56 3.31
CA SER A 212 -0.65 -19.82 3.57
C SER A 212 0.36 -19.75 4.72
N TRP A 213 0.59 -18.57 5.31
CA TRP A 213 1.54 -18.40 6.41
C TRP A 213 1.10 -19.06 7.71
N ARG A 214 2.05 -19.23 8.62
CA ARG A 214 1.81 -19.93 9.89
C ARG A 214 0.78 -19.15 10.72
N PRO A 215 -0.11 -19.84 11.46
CA PRO A 215 -1.14 -19.19 12.25
C PRO A 215 -0.62 -18.09 13.18
N ALA A 216 0.54 -18.31 13.84
CA ALA A 216 1.10 -17.31 14.75
C ALA A 216 1.51 -16.00 14.04
N ALA A 217 1.96 -16.06 12.79
CA ALA A 217 2.28 -14.89 11.98
C ALA A 217 1.00 -14.12 11.58
N LEU A 218 -0.02 -14.84 11.12
CA LEU A 218 -1.32 -14.26 10.78
C LEU A 218 -2.02 -13.65 12.01
N GLN A 219 -1.88 -14.28 13.18
CA GLN A 219 -2.40 -13.77 14.45
C GLN A 219 -1.68 -12.48 14.86
N ALA A 220 -0.35 -12.42 14.73
CA ALA A 220 0.40 -11.20 14.99
C ALA A 220 0.02 -10.07 14.01
N GLN A 221 -0.16 -10.38 12.72
CA GLN A 221 -0.66 -9.43 11.72
C GLN A 221 -2.07 -8.94 12.06
N ALA A 222 -2.98 -9.82 12.49
CA ALA A 222 -4.34 -9.44 12.88
C ALA A 222 -4.34 -8.47 14.08
N VAL A 223 -3.52 -8.72 15.10
CA VAL A 223 -3.39 -7.82 16.25
C VAL A 223 -2.78 -6.48 15.85
N ALA A 224 -1.76 -6.48 14.99
CA ALA A 224 -1.15 -5.25 14.45
C ALA A 224 -2.18 -4.41 13.68
N ALA A 225 -2.87 -5.03 12.71
CA ALA A 225 -3.90 -4.38 11.91
C ALA A 225 -5.03 -3.83 12.78
N ARG A 226 -5.54 -4.62 13.74
CA ARG A 226 -6.58 -4.20 14.69
C ARG A 226 -6.15 -2.98 15.50
N THR A 227 -4.94 -3.02 16.05
CA THR A 227 -4.40 -1.94 16.89
C THR A 227 -4.25 -0.65 16.09
N TYR A 228 -3.71 -0.75 14.87
CA TYR A 228 -3.62 0.38 13.94
C TYR A 228 -4.99 1.00 13.67
N SER A 229 -5.99 0.17 13.35
CA SER A 229 -7.34 0.65 13.07
C SER A 229 -7.98 1.35 14.27
N VAL A 230 -7.77 0.83 15.48
CA VAL A 230 -8.28 1.44 16.72
C VAL A 230 -7.57 2.77 17.01
N PHE A 231 -6.25 2.86 16.79
CA PHE A 231 -5.49 4.09 16.93
C PHE A 231 -6.01 5.23 16.05
N HIS A 232 -6.34 4.93 14.79
CA HIS A 232 -6.87 5.90 13.83
C HIS A 232 -8.33 6.25 14.11
N ARG A 233 -9.16 5.26 14.44
CA ARG A 233 -10.56 5.48 14.86
C ARG A 233 -10.67 6.48 16.03
N ALA A 234 -9.82 6.34 17.05
CA ALA A 234 -9.81 7.26 18.18
C ALA A 234 -9.49 8.73 17.79
N ARG A 235 -8.71 8.93 16.73
CA ARG A 235 -8.33 10.25 16.19
C ARG A 235 -9.30 10.80 15.15
N ALA A 236 -10.17 9.95 14.62
CA ALA A 236 -11.16 10.29 13.62
C ALA A 236 -12.58 10.46 14.20
N ALA A 237 -12.72 10.58 15.52
CA ALA A 237 -14.02 10.64 16.20
C ALA A 237 -14.97 11.72 15.64
N ARG A 238 -14.42 12.86 15.18
CA ARG A 238 -15.20 13.97 14.56
C ARG A 238 -15.27 13.92 13.03
N LYS A 239 -14.67 12.91 12.39
CA LYS A 239 -14.66 12.74 10.94
C LYS A 239 -15.81 11.84 10.49
N ALA A 240 -16.17 11.96 9.22
CA ALA A 240 -17.21 11.12 8.62
C ALA A 240 -16.80 9.65 8.48
N TYR A 241 -15.49 9.37 8.38
CA TYR A 241 -14.89 8.04 8.34
C TYR A 241 -13.59 7.97 9.16
N ASP A 242 -13.22 6.74 9.55
CA ASP A 242 -12.06 6.46 10.41
C ASP A 242 -10.79 6.17 9.60
N LEU A 243 -10.94 5.46 8.48
CA LEU A 243 -9.87 5.06 7.56
C LEU A 243 -10.34 5.16 6.10
N CYS A 244 -9.36 5.16 5.20
CA CYS A 244 -9.54 5.00 3.76
C CYS A 244 -9.08 3.59 3.33
N ASP A 245 -9.47 3.14 2.14
CA ASP A 245 -9.18 1.79 1.60
C ASP A 245 -7.90 1.69 0.75
N THR A 246 -7.08 2.75 0.76
CA THR A 246 -5.83 2.83 -0.01
C THR A 246 -4.58 2.60 0.85
N THR A 247 -3.41 2.53 0.20
CA THR A 247 -2.09 2.41 0.86
C THR A 247 -1.73 3.59 1.76
N SER A 248 -2.47 4.70 1.68
CA SER A 248 -2.33 5.80 2.65
C SER A 248 -2.92 5.46 4.03
N CYS A 249 -3.73 4.40 4.10
CA CYS A 249 -4.32 3.82 5.30
C CYS A 249 -3.98 2.32 5.36
N GLN A 250 -4.93 1.45 5.04
CA GLN A 250 -4.73 0.00 4.87
C GLN A 250 -5.47 -0.45 3.62
N VAL A 251 -4.92 -1.41 2.87
CA VAL A 251 -5.61 -1.93 1.69
C VAL A 251 -6.80 -2.76 2.16
N TYR A 252 -8.02 -2.25 1.93
CA TYR A 252 -9.25 -2.90 2.35
C TYR A 252 -9.99 -3.49 1.14
N GLY A 253 -10.04 -4.82 1.05
CA GLY A 253 -10.60 -5.52 -0.09
C GLY A 253 -12.04 -6.04 0.08
N GLY A 254 -12.73 -5.67 1.16
CA GLY A 254 -14.10 -6.10 1.43
C GLY A 254 -14.24 -7.62 1.63
N TYR A 255 -15.46 -8.11 1.42
CA TYR A 255 -15.84 -9.53 1.58
C TYR A 255 -15.10 -10.44 0.58
N ASP A 256 -14.80 -9.93 -0.61
CA ASP A 256 -14.16 -10.72 -1.68
C ASP A 256 -12.71 -11.10 -1.36
N SER A 257 -12.12 -10.54 -0.30
CA SER A 257 -10.75 -10.86 0.12
C SER A 257 -10.68 -11.82 1.30
N GLU A 258 -11.82 -12.23 1.88
CA GLU A 258 -11.80 -13.10 3.06
C GLU A 258 -11.20 -14.47 2.75
N GLU A 259 -10.36 -14.96 3.66
CA GLU A 259 -9.68 -16.25 3.54
C GLU A 259 -9.84 -17.03 4.85
N THR A 260 -10.01 -18.35 4.78
CA THR A 260 -10.29 -19.18 5.97
C THR A 260 -9.18 -19.10 7.02
N SER A 261 -7.91 -19.18 6.60
CA SER A 261 -6.77 -19.18 7.52
C SER A 261 -6.59 -17.86 8.27
N THR A 262 -6.76 -16.73 7.57
CA THR A 262 -6.71 -15.39 8.18
C THR A 262 -7.93 -15.14 9.06
N ASN A 263 -9.12 -15.59 8.65
CA ASN A 263 -10.33 -15.53 9.46
C ASN A 263 -10.16 -16.27 10.80
N ASN A 264 -9.53 -17.45 10.78
CA ASN A 264 -9.21 -18.21 11.98
C ASN A 264 -8.21 -17.46 12.88
N ALA A 265 -7.19 -16.83 12.30
CA ALA A 265 -6.22 -16.02 13.05
C ALA A 265 -6.84 -14.77 13.68
N ILE A 266 -7.75 -14.10 12.95
CA ILE A 266 -8.53 -12.96 13.44
C ILE A 266 -9.41 -13.39 14.62
N ALA A 267 -10.14 -14.50 14.48
CA ALA A 267 -10.99 -15.06 15.54
C ALA A 267 -10.19 -15.47 16.79
N ALA A 268 -9.05 -16.14 16.60
CA ALA A 268 -8.17 -16.55 17.70
C ALA A 268 -7.58 -15.37 18.49
N THR A 269 -7.55 -14.17 17.90
CA THR A 269 -7.04 -12.94 18.52
C THR A 269 -8.15 -11.89 18.72
N ALA A 270 -9.42 -12.33 18.77
CA ALA A 270 -10.56 -11.43 18.80
C ALA A 270 -10.44 -10.33 19.86
N GLY A 271 -10.59 -9.08 19.41
CA GLY A 271 -10.46 -7.88 20.22
C GLY A 271 -9.06 -7.57 20.75
N GLN A 272 -8.04 -8.42 20.55
CA GLN A 272 -6.70 -8.19 21.10
C GLN A 272 -5.98 -7.03 20.38
N VAL A 273 -5.45 -6.09 21.17
CA VAL A 273 -4.66 -4.94 20.70
C VAL A 273 -3.40 -4.71 21.54
N ARG A 274 -2.47 -3.88 21.06
CA ARG A 274 -1.27 -3.42 21.81
C ARG A 274 -1.46 -2.01 22.34
N LEU A 275 -1.13 -1.80 23.61
CA LEU A 275 -1.28 -0.54 24.32
C LEU A 275 0.06 -0.03 24.85
N TYR A 276 0.28 1.28 24.79
CA TYR A 276 1.36 1.95 25.50
C TYR A 276 0.74 2.96 26.46
N ARG A 277 1.03 2.81 27.76
CA ARG A 277 0.43 3.63 28.83
C ARG A 277 -1.10 3.70 28.71
N GLY A 278 -1.74 2.53 28.55
CA GLY A 278 -3.20 2.39 28.43
C GLY A 278 -3.81 2.81 27.09
N ASN A 279 -3.05 3.43 26.18
CA ASN A 279 -3.56 3.92 24.90
C ASN A 279 -3.18 2.99 23.74
N PRO A 280 -4.06 2.76 22.74
CA PRO A 280 -3.72 2.05 21.52
C PRO A 280 -2.49 2.67 20.86
N ILE A 281 -1.55 1.83 20.42
CA ILE A 281 -0.33 2.29 19.73
C ILE A 281 -0.57 2.51 18.24
N ILE A 282 0.26 3.32 17.59
CA ILE A 282 0.40 3.27 16.13
C ILE A 282 1.19 1.99 15.75
N ALA A 283 0.46 0.89 15.57
CA ALA A 283 1.02 -0.43 15.24
C ALA A 283 1.36 -0.51 13.74
N GLU A 284 2.37 0.23 13.30
CA GLU A 284 2.84 0.15 11.92
C GLU A 284 3.45 -1.22 11.61
N PHE A 285 3.35 -1.63 10.35
CA PHE A 285 3.94 -2.86 9.85
C PHE A 285 4.34 -2.67 8.38
N SER A 286 5.29 -3.47 7.91
CA SER A 286 5.76 -3.44 6.52
C SER A 286 6.17 -4.83 6.05
N SER A 287 6.30 -5.02 4.74
CA SER A 287 6.62 -6.33 4.15
C SER A 287 7.89 -6.92 4.73
N SER A 288 8.98 -6.17 4.71
CA SER A 288 10.25 -6.63 5.27
C SER A 288 11.06 -5.46 5.81
N ASN A 289 11.69 -5.66 6.96
CA ASN A 289 12.56 -4.64 7.55
C ASN A 289 14.02 -4.75 7.10
N GLY A 290 14.40 -5.77 6.32
CA GLY A 290 15.75 -5.92 5.74
C GLY A 290 16.80 -6.42 6.74
N GLY A 291 16.35 -7.00 7.85
CA GLY A 291 17.20 -7.54 8.93
C GLY A 291 17.35 -6.63 10.15
N ALA A 292 16.72 -5.45 10.15
CA ALA A 292 16.60 -4.61 11.33
C ALA A 292 15.39 -3.68 11.22
N THR A 293 14.69 -3.51 12.33
CA THR A 293 13.63 -2.51 12.48
C THR A 293 14.19 -1.09 12.44
N ALA A 294 13.36 -0.13 12.03
CA ALA A 294 13.66 1.28 12.04
C ALA A 294 13.02 1.96 13.25
N ALA A 295 13.71 2.95 13.83
CA ALA A 295 13.11 3.84 14.80
C ALA A 295 12.02 4.71 14.17
N GLY A 296 11.07 5.16 15.00
CA GLY A 296 10.10 6.19 14.66
C GLY A 296 9.89 7.14 15.83
N ASP A 297 8.87 7.98 15.73
CA ASP A 297 8.61 9.04 16.74
C ASP A 297 8.02 8.48 18.04
N ALA A 298 7.53 7.23 18.02
CA ALA A 298 6.94 6.61 19.19
C ALA A 298 7.96 5.81 20.02
N PRO A 299 7.90 5.83 21.36
CA PRO A 299 8.88 5.15 22.24
C PRO A 299 9.03 3.63 22.04
N TYR A 300 8.02 2.97 21.49
CA TYR A 300 8.04 1.54 21.19
C TYR A 300 8.52 1.21 19.77
N GLN A 301 8.82 2.22 18.94
CA GLN A 301 9.38 2.04 17.60
C GLN A 301 10.89 2.20 17.68
N LEU A 302 11.57 1.12 18.04
CA LEU A 302 13.01 1.10 18.30
C LEU A 302 13.76 0.46 17.13
N THR A 303 14.94 0.98 16.82
CA THR A 303 15.88 0.32 15.90
C THR A 303 16.50 -0.88 16.61
N LYS A 304 16.29 -2.09 16.08
CA LYS A 304 16.96 -3.30 16.54
C LYS A 304 17.10 -4.34 15.45
N VAL A 305 18.10 -5.22 15.59
CA VAL A 305 18.31 -6.36 14.71
C VAL A 305 17.08 -7.27 14.74
N ASP A 306 16.70 -7.74 13.55
CA ASP A 306 15.63 -8.72 13.34
C ASP A 306 16.17 -9.88 12.51
N GLY A 307 16.62 -10.93 13.21
CA GLY A 307 17.08 -12.16 12.57
C GLY A 307 15.96 -12.99 11.94
N TRP A 308 14.69 -12.72 12.26
CA TRP A 308 13.56 -13.46 11.70
C TRP A 308 13.16 -12.95 10.33
N ASP A 309 13.40 -11.67 10.01
CA ASP A 309 13.16 -11.10 8.68
C ASP A 309 13.96 -11.83 7.59
N ALA A 310 15.18 -12.25 7.89
CA ALA A 310 16.05 -13.03 7.01
C ALA A 310 16.06 -14.53 7.38
N TYR A 311 15.02 -15.04 8.02
CA TYR A 311 14.97 -16.44 8.42
C TYR A 311 14.96 -17.38 7.20
N PRO A 312 15.87 -18.36 7.07
CA PRO A 312 16.07 -19.10 5.82
C PRO A 312 14.81 -19.73 5.21
N LYS A 313 13.86 -20.15 6.05
CA LYS A 313 12.63 -20.84 5.60
C LYS A 313 11.44 -19.90 5.31
N ASN A 314 11.57 -18.59 5.55
CA ASN A 314 10.45 -17.65 5.35
C ASN A 314 10.30 -17.20 3.88
N GLY A 315 11.29 -17.49 3.02
CA GLY A 315 11.27 -17.18 1.60
C GLY A 315 11.20 -15.68 1.29
N ASN A 316 11.72 -14.81 2.15
CA ASN A 316 11.63 -13.36 1.98
C ASN A 316 12.45 -12.86 0.77
N PRO A 317 11.80 -12.40 -0.33
CA PRO A 317 12.49 -11.92 -1.53
C PRO A 317 13.00 -10.48 -1.36
N ASN A 318 12.73 -9.85 -0.22
CA ASN A 318 13.04 -8.46 0.06
C ASN A 318 14.22 -8.30 1.02
N VAL A 319 14.84 -9.37 1.53
CA VAL A 319 16.03 -9.26 2.40
C VAL A 319 17.11 -8.41 1.72
N THR A 320 17.30 -8.62 0.42
CA THR A 320 18.16 -7.82 -0.46
C THR A 320 17.52 -7.70 -1.82
N TRP A 321 17.77 -6.60 -2.51
CA TRP A 321 17.37 -6.36 -3.90
C TRP A 321 18.34 -5.39 -4.57
N THR A 322 18.39 -5.41 -5.89
CA THR A 322 19.17 -4.48 -6.70
C THR A 322 18.28 -3.86 -7.76
N VAL A 323 18.49 -2.59 -8.06
CA VAL A 323 17.77 -1.90 -9.12
C VAL A 323 18.67 -0.85 -9.76
N THR A 324 18.51 -0.65 -11.07
CA THR A 324 19.21 0.40 -11.81
C THR A 324 18.27 1.59 -12.05
N ARG A 325 18.80 2.80 -11.92
CA ARG A 325 18.10 4.05 -12.25
C ARG A 325 18.91 4.83 -13.27
N THR A 326 18.22 5.41 -14.24
CA THR A 326 18.89 6.17 -15.28
C THR A 326 19.53 7.43 -14.72
N ALA A 327 20.58 7.92 -15.36
CA ALA A 327 21.14 9.22 -14.95
C ALA A 327 20.08 10.33 -14.97
N ALA A 328 19.19 10.36 -15.97
CA ALA A 328 18.10 11.34 -16.02
C ALA A 328 17.20 11.27 -14.78
N GLN A 329 16.82 10.08 -14.32
CA GLN A 329 16.05 9.90 -13.09
C GLN A 329 16.80 10.42 -11.87
N MET A 330 18.08 10.06 -11.72
CA MET A 330 18.91 10.53 -10.60
C MET A 330 19.05 12.05 -10.60
N GLN A 331 19.29 12.64 -11.76
CA GLN A 331 19.43 14.09 -11.93
C GLN A 331 18.13 14.83 -11.60
N ALA A 332 16.97 14.31 -12.02
CA ALA A 332 15.67 14.87 -11.70
C ALA A 332 15.36 14.82 -10.19
N VAL A 333 15.75 13.75 -9.50
CA VAL A 333 15.48 13.61 -8.06
C VAL A 333 16.28 14.59 -7.21
N PHE A 334 17.57 14.76 -7.53
CA PHE A 334 18.48 15.60 -6.75
C PHE A 334 18.59 17.04 -7.25
N ASP A 335 18.20 17.30 -8.50
CA ASP A 335 18.26 18.61 -9.14
C ASP A 335 19.67 19.23 -9.16
N VAL A 336 20.69 18.41 -9.46
CA VAL A 336 22.12 18.81 -9.40
C VAL A 336 22.79 18.96 -10.77
N GLY A 337 22.03 18.97 -11.86
CA GLY A 337 22.59 18.88 -13.22
C GLY A 337 23.27 17.53 -13.45
N SER A 338 24.30 17.46 -14.31
CA SER A 338 24.97 16.20 -14.65
C SER A 338 25.62 15.57 -13.42
N ILE A 339 25.18 14.37 -13.04
CA ILE A 339 25.57 13.76 -11.76
C ILE A 339 27.03 13.28 -11.80
N ARG A 340 27.83 13.72 -10.83
CA ARG A 340 29.23 13.31 -10.63
C ARG A 340 29.33 12.15 -9.65
N TYR A 341 28.66 12.26 -8.49
CA TYR A 341 28.57 11.18 -7.51
C TYR A 341 27.25 11.20 -6.74
N VAL A 342 26.94 10.06 -6.15
CA VAL A 342 25.90 9.89 -5.14
C VAL A 342 26.45 9.02 -4.01
N ARG A 343 26.18 9.40 -2.76
CA ARG A 343 26.65 8.67 -1.58
C ARG A 343 25.71 8.78 -0.39
N VAL A 344 25.72 7.76 0.46
CA VAL A 344 25.02 7.81 1.75
C VAL A 344 25.89 8.55 2.76
N LEU A 345 25.33 9.57 3.43
CA LEU A 345 26.05 10.36 4.42
C LEU A 345 25.86 9.86 5.85
N LYS A 346 24.64 9.44 6.19
CA LYS A 346 24.28 8.99 7.55
C LYS A 346 23.49 7.70 7.46
N ARG A 347 23.69 6.82 8.45
CA ARG A 347 22.97 5.57 8.60
C ARG A 347 22.50 5.38 10.04
N THR A 348 21.57 4.45 10.24
CA THR A 348 21.07 4.09 11.58
C THR A 348 22.09 3.37 12.45
N GLY A 349 23.18 2.83 11.90
CA GLY A 349 24.22 2.12 12.63
C GLY A 349 23.88 0.67 13.00
N VAL A 350 22.66 0.20 12.71
CA VAL A 350 22.19 -1.14 13.10
C VAL A 350 21.82 -1.96 11.87
N GLY A 351 22.39 -3.16 11.80
CA GLY A 351 22.20 -4.12 10.71
C GLY A 351 23.25 -4.00 9.61
N PRO A 352 23.26 -4.91 8.62
CA PRO A 352 24.39 -4.99 7.70
C PRO A 352 24.54 -3.77 6.78
N GLY A 353 25.79 -3.47 6.44
CA GLY A 353 26.17 -2.24 5.72
C GLY A 353 26.03 -0.96 6.55
N GLY A 354 26.02 -1.06 7.88
CA GLY A 354 25.85 0.07 8.80
C GLY A 354 24.40 0.54 8.95
N GLY A 355 23.42 -0.23 8.46
CA GLY A 355 22.00 0.06 8.62
C GLY A 355 21.37 0.91 7.51
N ARG A 356 20.10 1.27 7.75
CA ARG A 356 19.27 2.07 6.82
C ARG A 356 19.92 3.42 6.57
N ALA A 357 19.86 3.91 5.33
CA ALA A 357 20.31 5.27 5.04
C ALA A 357 19.35 6.26 5.71
N LEU A 358 19.90 7.34 6.26
CA LEU A 358 19.15 8.46 6.82
C LEU A 358 19.16 9.64 5.85
N THR A 359 20.34 9.94 5.29
CA THR A 359 20.54 11.02 4.32
C THR A 359 21.44 10.57 3.19
N VAL A 360 21.13 11.06 1.99
CA VAL A 360 21.87 10.80 0.74
C VAL A 360 22.26 12.13 0.13
N GLU A 361 23.51 12.24 -0.29
CA GLU A 361 24.04 13.38 -1.03
C GLU A 361 24.28 12.99 -2.47
N ALA A 362 23.86 13.84 -3.39
CA ALA A 362 24.35 13.83 -4.76
C ALA A 362 25.05 15.16 -5.07
N ALA A 363 26.10 15.07 -5.88
CA ALA A 363 26.77 16.23 -6.44
C ALA A 363 26.80 16.12 -7.96
N GLY A 364 26.57 17.25 -8.63
CA GLY A 364 26.61 17.36 -10.07
C GLY A 364 27.14 18.71 -10.55
N SER A 365 26.93 19.01 -11.82
CA SER A 365 27.41 20.26 -12.44
C SER A 365 26.79 21.54 -11.84
N ARG A 366 25.59 21.46 -11.25
CA ARG A 366 24.89 22.59 -10.61
C ARG A 366 25.05 22.65 -9.08
N GLY A 367 25.93 21.84 -8.51
CA GLY A 367 26.24 21.85 -7.06
C GLY A 367 25.87 20.55 -6.35
N LYS A 368 25.56 20.64 -5.06
CA LYS A 368 25.26 19.49 -4.18
C LYS A 368 23.86 19.58 -3.62
N ARG A 369 23.20 18.43 -3.45
CA ARG A 369 21.90 18.32 -2.78
C ARG A 369 21.93 17.15 -1.80
N VAL A 370 21.47 17.41 -0.58
CA VAL A 370 21.21 16.38 0.43
C VAL A 370 19.70 16.19 0.55
N LEU A 371 19.27 14.94 0.47
CA LEU A 371 17.89 14.52 0.71
C LEU A 371 17.84 13.49 1.82
N THR A 372 16.70 13.36 2.49
CA THR A 372 16.46 12.20 3.34
C THR A 372 16.38 10.94 2.48
N ALA A 373 16.79 9.80 3.02
CA ALA A 373 16.71 8.54 2.29
C ALA A 373 15.26 8.17 1.93
N ASP A 374 14.26 8.59 2.72
CA ASP A 374 12.86 8.40 2.38
C ASP A 374 12.39 9.30 1.23
N GLN A 375 12.87 10.53 1.12
CA GLN A 375 12.64 11.37 -0.07
C GLN A 375 13.20 10.69 -1.32
N VAL A 376 14.41 10.15 -1.23
CA VAL A 376 15.02 9.39 -2.35
C VAL A 376 14.20 8.16 -2.68
N ARG A 377 13.80 7.37 -1.68
CA ARG A 377 12.94 6.18 -1.84
C ARG A 377 11.66 6.51 -2.61
N ILE A 378 10.94 7.54 -2.18
CA ILE A 378 9.66 7.92 -2.77
C ILE A 378 9.85 8.40 -4.20
N ARG A 379 10.81 9.31 -4.44
CA ARG A 379 11.05 9.91 -5.76
C ARG A 379 11.62 8.93 -6.78
N LEU A 380 12.35 7.90 -6.34
CA LEU A 380 12.91 6.85 -7.21
C LEU A 380 12.09 5.56 -7.22
N HIS A 381 10.93 5.54 -6.55
CA HIS A 381 10.07 4.37 -6.42
C HIS A 381 10.83 3.13 -5.93
N LEU A 382 11.65 3.28 -4.89
CA LEU A 382 12.42 2.19 -4.29
C LEU A 382 11.58 1.45 -3.24
N ARG A 383 11.89 0.18 -3.01
CA ARG A 383 11.19 -0.65 -2.01
C ARG A 383 11.38 -0.12 -0.58
N SER A 384 12.55 0.43 -0.26
CA SER A 384 12.88 0.93 1.08
C SER A 384 13.93 2.05 1.03
N ALA A 385 14.16 2.68 2.18
CA ALA A 385 15.23 3.65 2.40
C ALA A 385 16.54 2.97 2.84
N TRP A 386 16.58 1.63 2.94
CA TRP A 386 17.82 0.90 3.20
C TRP A 386 18.57 0.70 1.90
N ILE A 387 19.36 1.69 1.52
CA ILE A 387 20.06 1.71 0.24
C ILE A 387 21.57 1.92 0.37
N SER A 388 22.28 1.51 -0.66
CA SER A 388 23.70 1.74 -0.88
C SER A 388 23.98 1.88 -2.37
N PHE A 389 24.97 2.70 -2.69
CA PHE A 389 25.47 2.89 -4.04
C PHE A 389 26.82 2.19 -4.11
N PRO A 390 26.95 1.07 -4.84
CA PRO A 390 28.24 0.43 -5.04
C PRO A 390 29.21 1.42 -5.70
N ALA A 391 30.50 1.31 -5.37
CA ALA A 391 31.52 2.09 -6.06
C ALA A 391 31.46 1.78 -7.55
N ARG A 392 31.62 2.81 -8.40
CA ARG A 392 31.83 2.58 -9.83
C ARG A 392 33.16 1.83 -9.95
N THR A 393 33.12 0.58 -10.41
CA THR A 393 34.32 -0.11 -10.87
C THR A 393 34.82 0.67 -12.08
N SER A 394 35.98 1.28 -11.94
CA SER A 394 36.69 2.04 -12.97
C SER A 394 37.07 1.18 -14.16
#